data_AF-A0AAV4ID01-F1
#
_entry.id   AF-A0AAV4ID01-F1
#
_cell.length_a   1.000
_cell.length_b   1.000
_cell.length_c   1.000
_cell.angle_alpha   90.00
_cell.angle_beta   90.00
_cell.angle_gamma   90.00
#
_symmetry.space_group_name_H-M   'P 1'
#
loop_
_entity.id
_entity.type
_entity.pdbx_description
1 polymer ?
#
loop_
_entity_poly.entity_id
_entity_poly.type
_entity_poly.pdbx_seq_one_letter_code
_entity_poly.pdbx_strand_id
1 'polypeptide(L)'
;MSPFGQDISKINWDTMWGPKLEIYNIRGEAKQQVWREVQFGPGGEAFVLEKRRTRGVFAEPMELQEFPFDIQDLSVLITSDHPEDDIQLEEDEEDMSNVVTHSFVDESEWHLKKFVQCEPRVTEDEYEKDKYKKPGLFFRCCVIRRAGFFVWNIMLIMCIRHSDAMVVACRIAGCTNRFKTGSGTNFL
;
A
#
# COMPACT_ATOMS: atom_id res chain seq x y z
N MET A 1 -8.43 9.75 40.20
CA MET A 1 -8.94 11.08 40.60
C MET A 1 -7.80 12.04 40.31
N SER A 2 -7.84 12.72 39.17
CA SER A 2 -6.75 13.64 38.77
C SER A 2 -6.70 14.84 39.73
N PRO A 3 -5.52 15.43 40.01
CA PRO A 3 -5.38 16.50 41.00
C PRO A 3 -5.91 17.87 40.51
N PHE A 4 -6.26 17.97 39.23
CA PHE A 4 -6.75 19.19 38.60
C PHE A 4 -8.17 18.93 38.10
N GLY A 5 -9.15 19.26 38.96
CA GLY A 5 -10.58 19.06 38.76
C GLY A 5 -11.22 19.98 37.71
N GLN A 6 -10.67 20.04 36.50
CA GLN A 6 -11.46 20.46 35.34
C GLN A 6 -12.00 19.23 34.63
N ASP A 7 -13.32 19.20 34.49
CA ASP A 7 -14.05 18.17 33.79
C ASP A 7 -13.66 18.23 32.31
N ILE A 8 -12.87 17.24 31.85
CA ILE A 8 -12.32 17.15 30.48
C ILE A 8 -13.45 17.22 29.45
N SER A 9 -14.66 16.82 29.84
CA SER A 9 -15.90 16.92 29.06
C SER A 9 -16.32 18.34 28.69
N LYS A 10 -15.79 19.38 29.35
CA LYS A 10 -16.11 20.80 29.09
C LYS A 10 -15.11 21.51 28.19
N ILE A 11 -14.03 20.85 27.76
CA ILE A 11 -13.02 21.45 26.90
C ILE A 11 -13.55 21.49 25.46
N ASN A 12 -13.57 22.70 24.87
CA ASN A 12 -13.90 22.85 23.45
C ASN A 12 -12.64 22.64 22.61
N TRP A 13 -12.46 21.41 22.12
CA TRP A 13 -11.30 21.03 21.32
C TRP A 13 -11.19 21.75 19.98
N ASP A 14 -12.30 22.25 19.41
CA ASP A 14 -12.29 22.93 18.11
C ASP A 14 -11.64 24.32 18.18
N THR A 15 -11.56 24.89 19.39
CA THR A 15 -10.90 26.18 19.64
C THR A 15 -9.42 26.05 19.99
N MET A 16 -8.97 24.82 20.26
CA MET A 16 -7.59 24.55 20.64
C MET A 16 -6.73 24.28 19.41
N TRP A 17 -5.43 24.53 19.54
CA TRP A 17 -4.47 24.10 18.54
C TRP A 17 -4.48 22.57 18.43
N GLY A 18 -4.36 22.06 17.21
CA GLY A 18 -4.25 20.63 16.96
C GLY A 18 -3.35 20.36 15.75
N PRO A 19 -2.82 19.15 15.63
CA PRO A 19 -1.82 18.80 14.62
C PRO A 19 -2.37 18.69 13.19
N LYS A 20 -3.68 18.91 12.98
CA LYS A 20 -4.34 18.86 11.65
C LYS A 20 -3.86 17.71 10.77
N LEU A 21 -3.88 16.50 11.33
CA LEU A 21 -3.42 15.31 10.62
C LEU A 21 -4.42 14.91 9.54
N GLU A 22 -3.93 14.45 8.41
CA GLU A 22 -4.72 13.93 7.28
C GLU A 22 -4.06 12.68 6.68
N ILE A 23 -4.86 11.82 6.05
CA ILE A 23 -4.34 10.66 5.30
C ILE A 23 -4.37 11.01 3.82
N TYR A 24 -3.19 11.14 3.23
CA TYR A 24 -3.02 11.70 1.90
C TYR A 24 -3.56 10.79 0.79
N ASN A 25 -3.31 9.48 0.87
CA ASN A 25 -3.65 8.54 -0.20
C ASN A 25 -5.06 7.95 -0.07
N ILE A 26 -5.96 8.65 0.62
CA ILE A 26 -7.34 8.23 0.77
C ILE A 26 -8.16 8.57 -0.47
N ARG A 27 -8.95 7.61 -0.94
CA ARG A 27 -9.80 7.77 -2.12
C ARG A 27 -11.26 7.92 -1.70
N GLY A 28 -11.81 9.09 -1.94
CA GLY A 28 -13.21 9.41 -1.66
C GLY A 28 -13.45 9.69 -0.17
N GLU A 29 -14.70 9.49 0.27
CA GLU A 29 -15.08 9.76 1.66
C GLU A 29 -14.61 8.65 2.62
N ALA A 30 -14.02 9.07 3.74
CA ALA A 30 -13.60 8.18 4.80
C ALA A 30 -14.35 8.44 6.10
N LYS A 31 -14.69 7.36 6.80
CA LYS A 31 -15.27 7.46 8.13
C LYS A 31 -14.14 7.62 9.14
N GLN A 32 -14.14 8.75 9.83
CA GLN A 32 -13.16 9.07 10.85
C GLN A 32 -13.84 9.26 12.20
N GLN A 33 -13.28 8.64 13.23
CA GLN A 33 -13.65 8.85 14.63
C GLN A 33 -12.41 9.30 15.38
N VAL A 34 -12.50 10.40 16.11
CA VAL A 34 -11.39 10.99 16.87
C VAL A 34 -11.80 11.11 18.33
N TRP A 35 -10.93 10.67 19.23
CA TRP A 35 -11.05 10.82 20.67
C TRP A 35 -9.85 11.58 21.19
N ARG A 36 -10.06 12.43 22.20
CA ARG A 36 -9.00 13.22 22.82
C ARG A 36 -9.07 13.08 24.32
N GLU A 37 -7.93 12.83 24.94
CA GLU A 37 -7.79 12.72 26.39
C GLU A 37 -6.56 13.51 26.84
N VAL A 38 -6.58 14.01 28.08
CA VAL A 38 -5.42 14.68 28.68
C VAL A 38 -4.76 13.69 29.63
N GLN A 39 -3.47 13.45 29.44
CA GLN A 39 -2.66 12.61 30.32
C GLN A 39 -1.58 13.46 30.99
N PHE A 40 -1.30 13.17 32.24
CA PHE A 40 -0.23 13.82 32.99
C PHE A 40 0.91 12.83 33.15
N GLY A 41 2.08 13.21 32.64
CA GLY A 41 3.28 12.40 32.75
C GLY A 41 3.85 12.42 34.17
N PRO A 42 4.83 11.55 34.46
CA PRO A 42 5.44 11.41 35.79
C PRO A 42 6.12 12.69 36.29
N GLY A 43 6.58 13.56 35.38
CA GLY A 43 7.24 14.83 35.71
C GLY A 43 6.28 16.02 35.89
N GLY A 44 4.96 15.81 35.75
CA GLY A 44 3.95 16.87 35.85
C GLY A 44 3.67 17.58 34.53
N GLU A 45 4.34 17.20 33.44
CA GLU A 45 3.97 17.56 32.08
C GLU A 45 2.57 17.06 31.71
N ALA A 46 1.86 17.81 30.87
CA ALA A 46 0.53 17.47 30.38
C ALA A 46 0.61 17.20 28.87
N PHE A 47 0.12 16.04 28.46
CA PHE A 47 0.03 15.62 27.06
C PHE A 47 -1.43 15.52 26.63
N VAL A 48 -1.69 15.85 25.37
CA VAL A 48 -2.97 15.57 24.71
C VAL A 48 -2.80 14.30 23.90
N LEU A 49 -3.50 13.25 24.28
CA LEU A 49 -3.57 12.01 23.54
C LEU A 49 -4.74 12.08 22.54
N GLU A 50 -4.43 12.12 21.25
CA GLU A 50 -5.43 11.99 20.19
C GLU A 50 -5.44 10.55 19.65
N LYS A 51 -6.57 9.86 19.77
CA LYS A 51 -6.79 8.55 19.15
C LYS A 51 -7.68 8.70 17.94
N ARG A 52 -7.24 8.17 16.79
CA ARG A 52 -7.99 8.23 15.54
C ARG A 52 -8.29 6.83 15.00
N ARG A 53 -9.54 6.60 14.60
CA ARG A 53 -9.95 5.42 13.85
C ARG A 53 -10.49 5.85 12.50
N THR A 54 -9.79 5.47 11.45
CA THR A 54 -10.19 5.78 10.06
C THR A 54 -10.54 4.50 9.31
N ARG A 55 -11.61 4.57 8.51
CA ARG A 55 -11.99 3.53 7.55
C ARG A 55 -12.23 4.17 6.20
N GLY A 56 -11.49 3.72 5.19
CA GLY A 56 -11.58 4.24 3.83
C GLY A 56 -10.98 3.26 2.82
N VAL A 57 -10.96 3.68 1.56
CA VAL A 57 -10.24 3.02 0.48
C VAL A 57 -8.97 3.82 0.22
N PHE A 58 -7.82 3.15 0.14
CA PHE A 58 -6.54 3.79 -0.11
C PHE A 58 -6.06 3.47 -1.52
N ALA A 59 -5.43 4.43 -2.17
CA ALA A 59 -4.92 4.29 -3.52
C ALA A 59 -3.40 4.07 -3.50
N GLU A 60 -2.96 3.07 -4.24
CA GLU A 60 -1.56 2.67 -4.38
C GLU A 60 -1.28 2.34 -5.85
N PRO A 61 -0.16 2.80 -6.44
CA PRO A 61 0.33 2.20 -7.67
C PRO A 61 0.75 0.75 -7.44
N MET A 62 0.53 -0.12 -8.44
CA MET A 62 0.96 -1.51 -8.40
C MET A 62 2.13 -1.74 -9.35
N GLU A 63 3.15 -2.44 -8.85
CA GLU A 63 4.36 -2.80 -9.61
C GLU A 63 4.17 -4.18 -10.27
N LEU A 64 3.85 -4.22 -11.57
CA LEU A 64 3.42 -5.44 -12.28
C LEU A 64 4.51 -6.08 -13.16
N GLN A 65 5.76 -5.65 -13.02
CA GLN A 65 6.88 -6.11 -13.85
C GLN A 65 7.13 -7.62 -13.70
N GLU A 66 6.97 -8.14 -12.47
CA GLU A 66 7.21 -9.54 -12.14
C GLU A 66 5.93 -10.36 -12.01
N PHE A 67 4.81 -9.87 -12.54
CA PHE A 67 3.54 -10.57 -12.47
C PHE A 67 3.63 -11.99 -13.09
N PRO A 68 3.09 -13.04 -12.44
CA PRO A 68 2.25 -13.07 -11.22
C PRO A 68 3.03 -13.36 -9.92
N PHE A 69 4.35 -13.21 -9.91
CA PHE A 69 5.23 -13.47 -8.76
C PHE A 69 5.62 -12.19 -8.02
N ASP A 70 4.84 -11.13 -8.20
CA ASP A 70 5.09 -9.80 -7.69
C ASP A 70 4.91 -9.68 -6.16
N ILE A 71 5.67 -8.74 -5.59
CA ILE A 71 5.53 -8.24 -4.23
C ILE A 71 5.07 -6.79 -4.34
N GLN A 72 4.06 -6.43 -3.54
CA GLN A 72 3.55 -5.06 -3.48
C GLN A 72 3.79 -4.48 -2.09
N ASP A 73 4.15 -3.20 -2.07
CA ASP A 73 4.13 -2.42 -0.84
C ASP A 73 2.81 -1.67 -0.77
N LEU A 74 2.07 -1.87 0.31
CA LEU A 74 0.88 -1.10 0.64
C LEU A 74 1.30 -0.02 1.63
N SER A 75 1.12 1.23 1.28
CA SER A 75 1.47 2.39 2.06
C SER A 75 0.25 3.19 2.51
N VAL A 76 0.41 3.84 3.65
CA VAL A 76 -0.50 4.90 4.12
C VAL A 76 0.38 6.09 4.48
N LEU A 77 0.09 7.23 3.86
CA LEU A 77 0.79 8.48 4.15
C LEU A 77 -0.07 9.32 5.09
N ILE A 78 0.44 9.55 6.30
CA ILE A 78 -0.12 10.51 7.25
C ILE A 78 0.66 11.81 7.12
N THR A 79 -0.02 12.93 6.92
CA THR A 79 0.61 14.26 6.82
C THR A 79 -0.12 15.27 7.70
N SER A 80 0.45 16.46 7.86
CA SER A 80 -0.15 17.59 8.57
C SER A 80 -0.32 18.78 7.63
N ASP A 81 -1.39 19.56 7.83
CA ASP A 81 -1.56 20.84 7.15
C ASP A 81 -0.57 21.91 7.61
N HIS A 82 0.08 21.73 8.76
CA HIS A 82 1.07 22.68 9.26
C HIS A 82 2.40 22.52 8.52
N PRO A 83 3.21 23.58 8.41
CA PRO A 83 4.53 23.49 7.79
C PRO A 83 5.48 22.65 8.64
N GLU A 84 6.49 22.08 7.97
CA GLU A 84 7.55 21.28 8.59
C GLU A 84 8.31 22.04 9.69
N ASP A 85 8.39 23.37 9.58
CA ASP A 85 9.05 24.23 10.59
C ASP A 85 8.27 24.31 11.92
N ASP A 86 6.96 24.07 11.90
CA ASP A 86 6.07 24.19 13.06
C ASP A 86 5.82 22.85 13.76
N ILE A 87 5.81 21.75 12.99
CA ILE A 87 5.49 20.40 13.50
C ILE A 87 6.45 19.36 12.92
N GLN A 88 6.93 18.50 13.80
CA GLN A 88 7.63 17.27 13.46
C GLN A 88 6.76 16.06 13.82
N LEU A 89 6.66 15.10 12.89
CA LEU A 89 5.97 13.83 13.11
C LEU A 89 7.01 12.74 13.32
N GLU A 90 6.88 11.99 14.42
CA GLU A 90 7.78 10.90 14.80
C GLU A 90 6.97 9.66 15.13
N GLU A 91 7.55 8.48 14.86
CA GLU A 91 6.97 7.22 15.31
C GLU A 91 7.23 7.05 16.81
N ASP A 92 6.25 6.52 17.52
CA ASP A 92 6.42 6.14 18.92
C ASP A 92 7.33 4.90 19.04
N GLU A 93 8.45 5.03 19.73
CA GLU A 93 9.39 3.94 19.95
C GLU A 93 8.88 2.88 20.95
N GLU A 94 7.94 3.25 21.83
CA GLU A 94 7.39 2.33 22.83
C GLU A 94 6.31 1.42 22.23
N ASP A 95 5.43 2.00 21.40
CA ASP A 95 4.30 1.32 20.77
C ASP A 95 4.48 1.20 19.25
N MET A 96 5.30 0.22 18.84
CA MET A 96 5.58 -0.06 17.42
C MET A 96 4.31 -0.28 16.59
N SER A 97 4.33 0.22 15.34
CA SER A 97 3.26 0.04 14.36
C SER A 97 3.00 -1.44 14.05
N ASN A 98 1.73 -1.85 14.10
CA ASN A 98 1.32 -3.24 13.93
C ASN A 98 0.21 -3.41 12.89
N VAL A 99 0.21 -4.55 12.18
CA VAL A 99 -0.85 -4.94 11.24
C VAL A 99 -1.59 -6.18 11.71
N VAL A 100 -2.92 -6.14 11.60
CA VAL A 100 -3.79 -7.23 12.00
C VAL A 100 -3.99 -8.20 10.83
N THR A 101 -3.33 -9.36 10.87
CA THR A 101 -3.37 -10.32 9.75
C THR A 101 -4.54 -11.31 9.80
N HIS A 102 -5.18 -11.52 10.96
CA HIS A 102 -6.18 -12.58 11.12
C HIS A 102 -7.53 -12.30 10.43
N SER A 103 -7.81 -11.04 10.11
CA SER A 103 -9.05 -10.59 9.48
C SER A 103 -8.84 -10.15 8.03
N PHE A 104 -7.75 -10.60 7.40
CA PHE A 104 -7.40 -10.21 6.04
C PHE A 104 -8.29 -10.96 5.04
N VAL A 105 -9.09 -10.22 4.28
CA VAL A 105 -10.15 -10.77 3.42
C VAL A 105 -9.59 -11.47 2.18
N ASP A 106 -8.50 -10.94 1.63
CA ASP A 106 -7.95 -11.39 0.34
C ASP A 106 -6.77 -12.36 0.51
N GLU A 107 -6.77 -13.16 1.59
CA GLU A 107 -5.68 -14.13 1.87
C GLU A 107 -5.54 -15.20 0.78
N SER A 108 -6.61 -15.44 0.00
CA SER A 108 -6.61 -16.38 -1.13
C SER A 108 -5.72 -15.93 -2.29
N GLU A 109 -5.57 -14.61 -2.48
CA GLU A 109 -4.75 -14.01 -3.54
C GLU A 109 -3.44 -13.44 -3.00
N TRP A 110 -3.44 -12.95 -1.77
CA TRP A 110 -2.32 -12.21 -1.18
C TRP A 110 -1.85 -12.84 0.13
N HIS A 111 -0.55 -12.75 0.38
CA HIS A 111 0.05 -13.10 1.66
C HIS A 111 0.61 -11.83 2.32
N LEU A 112 -0.06 -11.38 3.37
CA LEU A 112 0.26 -10.17 4.12
C LEU A 112 1.38 -10.44 5.13
N LYS A 113 2.49 -9.68 5.06
CA LYS A 113 3.55 -9.73 6.08
C LYS A 113 3.10 -8.97 7.33
N LYS A 114 3.53 -9.44 8.51
CA LYS A 114 3.18 -8.85 9.81
C LYS A 114 3.96 -7.58 10.16
N PHE A 115 4.99 -7.26 9.40
CA PHE A 115 5.86 -6.13 9.68
C PHE A 115 5.33 -4.87 9.01
N VAL A 116 5.31 -3.77 9.75
CA VAL A 116 5.03 -2.42 9.25
C VAL A 116 6.32 -1.63 9.36
N GLN A 117 6.73 -1.00 8.26
CA GLN A 117 7.86 -0.09 8.22
C GLN A 117 7.34 1.35 8.29
N CYS A 118 7.92 2.16 9.18
CA CYS A 118 7.68 3.59 9.21
C CYS A 118 8.86 4.33 8.60
N GLU A 119 8.60 5.28 7.70
CA GLU A 119 9.62 6.15 7.10
C GLU A 119 9.15 7.61 7.15
N PRO A 120 9.94 8.55 7.69
CA PRO A 120 9.62 9.96 7.62
C PRO A 120 9.69 10.45 6.17
N ARG A 121 8.75 11.32 5.81
CA ARG A 121 8.60 11.84 4.45
C ARG A 121 8.18 13.29 4.50
N VAL A 122 8.87 14.13 3.74
CA VAL A 122 8.44 15.49 3.49
C VAL A 122 7.66 15.52 2.19
N THR A 123 6.45 16.03 2.23
CA THR A 123 5.57 16.18 1.07
C THR A 123 5.52 17.64 0.66
N GLU A 124 5.65 17.94 -0.63
CA GLU A 124 5.47 19.30 -1.16
C GLU A 124 4.05 19.42 -1.71
N ASP A 125 3.32 20.45 -1.30
CA ASP A 125 2.00 20.70 -1.85
C ASP A 125 2.13 21.53 -3.15
N GLU A 126 1.90 20.89 -4.29
CA GLU A 126 1.99 21.56 -5.60
C GLU A 126 0.76 22.44 -5.90
N TYR A 127 -0.34 22.26 -5.16
CA TYR A 127 -1.65 22.85 -5.46
C TYR A 127 -1.99 24.08 -4.63
N GLU A 128 -1.36 24.27 -3.47
CA GLU A 128 -1.57 25.46 -2.64
C GLU A 128 -0.77 26.67 -3.14
N LYS A 129 -1.37 27.86 -3.02
CA LYS A 129 -0.74 29.13 -3.44
C LYS A 129 0.56 29.41 -2.67
N ASP A 130 0.59 29.00 -1.41
CA ASP A 130 1.79 29.05 -0.58
C ASP A 130 2.45 27.67 -0.64
N LYS A 131 3.55 27.59 -1.38
CA LYS A 131 4.34 26.36 -1.50
C LYS A 131 5.13 26.17 -0.22
N TYR A 132 4.62 25.38 0.70
CA TYR A 132 5.36 24.97 1.89
C TYR A 132 5.46 23.44 1.97
N LYS A 133 6.46 22.99 2.72
CA LYS A 133 6.73 21.58 2.97
C LYS A 133 5.86 21.10 4.12
N LYS A 134 5.18 19.99 3.91
CA LYS A 134 4.33 19.33 4.90
C LYS A 134 5.06 18.12 5.47
N PRO A 135 5.17 18.00 6.82
CA PRO A 135 5.74 16.82 7.43
C PRO A 135 4.81 15.63 7.21
N GLY A 136 5.37 14.43 7.11
CA GLY A 136 4.62 13.22 6.87
C GLY A 136 5.33 11.96 7.36
N LEU A 137 4.54 10.93 7.62
CA LEU A 137 4.99 9.59 7.98
C LEU A 137 4.37 8.59 7.00
N PHE A 138 5.24 7.80 6.37
CA PHE A 138 4.86 6.67 5.52
C PHE A 138 4.84 5.40 6.35
N PHE A 139 3.67 4.76 6.44
CA PHE A 139 3.53 3.42 6.99
C PHE A 139 3.41 2.44 5.85
N ARG A 140 4.37 1.52 5.70
CA ARG A 140 4.43 0.55 4.60
C ARG A 140 4.28 -0.86 5.12
N CYS A 141 3.50 -1.67 4.41
CA CYS A 141 3.29 -3.07 4.70
C CYS A 141 3.43 -3.89 3.41
N CYS A 142 4.20 -4.97 3.44
CA CYS A 142 4.42 -5.78 2.25
C CYS A 142 3.36 -6.88 2.11
N VAL A 143 2.85 -7.05 0.90
CA VAL A 143 2.01 -8.17 0.49
C VAL A 143 2.67 -8.93 -0.66
N ILE A 144 2.57 -10.26 -0.63
CA ILE A 144 3.12 -11.13 -1.68
C ILE A 144 1.97 -11.80 -2.42
N ARG A 145 1.99 -11.79 -3.76
CA ARG A 145 0.95 -12.47 -4.54
C ARG A 145 1.09 -13.99 -4.49
N ARG A 146 -0.03 -14.69 -4.33
CA ARG A 146 -0.14 -16.14 -4.49
C ARG A 146 -0.36 -16.49 -5.96
N ALA A 147 0.74 -16.72 -6.67
CA ALA A 147 0.75 -16.99 -8.12
C ALA A 147 0.00 -18.27 -8.55
N GLY A 148 -0.39 -19.16 -7.63
CA GLY A 148 -0.91 -20.50 -7.94
C GLY A 148 -2.09 -20.49 -8.93
N PHE A 149 -3.08 -19.63 -8.72
CA PHE A 149 -4.22 -19.51 -9.64
C PHE A 149 -3.78 -19.10 -11.05
N PHE A 150 -2.89 -18.12 -11.16
CA PHE A 150 -2.39 -17.59 -12.45
C PHE A 150 -1.53 -18.62 -13.17
N VAL A 151 -0.69 -19.36 -12.46
CA VAL A 151 0.17 -20.39 -13.05
C VAL A 151 -0.68 -21.51 -13.65
N TRP A 152 -1.65 -22.04 -12.92
CA TRP A 152 -2.45 -23.18 -13.36
C TRP A 152 -3.47 -22.82 -14.45
N ASN A 153 -4.15 -21.68 -14.32
CA ASN A 153 -5.25 -21.34 -15.23
C ASN A 153 -4.80 -20.52 -16.44
N ILE A 154 -3.72 -19.77 -16.31
CA ILE A 154 -3.31 -18.81 -17.35
C ILE A 154 -2.04 -19.29 -18.03
N MET A 155 -0.94 -19.45 -17.27
CA MET A 155 0.35 -19.83 -17.85
C MET A 155 0.31 -21.23 -18.47
N LEU A 156 -0.25 -22.22 -17.78
CA LEU A 156 -0.32 -23.59 -18.30
C LEU A 156 -1.14 -23.69 -19.59
N ILE A 157 -2.31 -23.04 -19.65
CA ILE A 157 -3.16 -23.05 -20.85
C ILE A 157 -2.45 -22.34 -22.01
N MET A 158 -1.84 -21.18 -21.75
CA MET A 158 -1.08 -20.45 -22.78
C MET A 158 0.11 -21.25 -23.31
N CYS A 159 0.83 -21.96 -22.44
CA CYS A 159 1.95 -22.83 -22.83
C CYS A 159 1.49 -23.98 -23.72
N ILE A 160 0.39 -24.67 -23.37
CA ILE A 160 -0.15 -25.77 -24.20
C ILE A 160 -0.56 -25.25 -25.59
N ARG A 161 -1.24 -24.11 -25.65
CA ARG A 161 -1.64 -23.52 -26.94
C ARG A 161 -0.43 -23.13 -27.79
N HIS A 162 0.61 -22.57 -27.17
CA HIS A 162 1.83 -22.22 -27.89
C HIS A 162 2.62 -23.45 -28.35
N SER A 163 2.71 -24.51 -27.54
CA SER A 163 3.39 -25.74 -27.95
C SER A 163 2.71 -26.38 -29.17
N ASP A 164 1.38 -26.42 -29.18
CA ASP A 164 0.63 -26.99 -30.31
C ASP A 164 0.85 -26.17 -31.59
N ALA A 165 0.80 -24.84 -31.49
CA ALA A 165 1.09 -23.96 -32.62
C ALA A 165 2.51 -24.18 -33.16
N MET A 166 3.50 -24.34 -32.27
CA MET A 166 4.89 -24.60 -32.65
C MET A 166 5.04 -25.96 -33.35
N VAL A 167 4.39 -27.01 -32.83
CA VAL A 167 4.38 -28.35 -33.43
C VAL A 167 3.75 -28.33 -34.83
N VAL A 168 2.63 -27.62 -35.00
CA VAL A 168 1.98 -27.45 -36.30
C VAL A 168 2.90 -26.70 -37.27
N ALA A 169 3.52 -25.61 -36.84
CA ALA A 169 4.46 -24.86 -37.66
C ALA A 169 5.66 -25.73 -38.10
N CYS A 170 6.24 -26.51 -37.18
CA CYS A 170 7.32 -27.46 -37.51
C CYS A 170 6.87 -28.53 -38.51
N ARG A 171 5.65 -29.06 -38.38
CA ARG A 171 5.11 -30.05 -39.34
C ARG A 171 4.91 -29.44 -40.73
N ILE A 172 4.36 -28.22 -40.82
CA ILE A 172 4.19 -27.52 -42.10
C ILE A 172 5.57 -27.24 -42.74
N ALA A 173 6.54 -26.72 -41.98
CA ALA A 173 7.89 -26.46 -42.48
C ALA A 173 8.59 -27.75 -42.97
N GLY A 174 8.43 -28.86 -42.25
CA GLY A 174 8.93 -30.18 -42.67
C GLY A 174 8.27 -30.70 -43.96
N CYS A 175 6.97 -30.50 -44.13
CA CYS A 175 6.25 -30.84 -45.37
C CYS A 175 6.70 -30.00 -46.57
N THR A 176 6.91 -28.70 -46.39
CA THR A 176 7.38 -27.79 -47.45
C THR A 176 8.81 -28.14 -47.91
N ASN A 177 9.69 -28.52 -46.98
CA ASN A 177 11.05 -28.96 -47.32
C ASN A 177 11.07 -30.31 -48.04
N ARG A 178 10.15 -31.24 -47.71
CA ARG A 178 10.02 -32.53 -48.38
C ARG A 178 9.47 -32.40 -49.82
N PHE A 179 8.65 -31.38 -50.10
CA PHE A 179 8.20 -31.06 -51.46
C PHE A 179 9.32 -30.50 -52.35
N LYS A 180 10.24 -29.69 -51.80
CA LYS A 180 11.39 -29.15 -52.56
C LYS A 180 12.45 -30.20 -52.92
N THR A 181 12.63 -31.23 -52.09
CA THR A 181 13.57 -32.34 -52.38
C THR A 181 12.98 -33.45 -53.25
N GLY A 182 11.65 -33.52 -53.40
CA GLY A 182 10.95 -34.49 -54.25
C GLY A 182 10.82 -34.11 -55.73
N SER A 183 11.19 -32.88 -56.13
CA SER A 183 11.10 -32.38 -57.51
C SER A 183 12.37 -32.63 -58.35
N GLY A 184 13.24 -33.54 -57.91
CA GLY A 184 14.55 -33.80 -58.51
C GLY A 184 14.68 -35.11 -59.30
N THR A 185 13.59 -35.78 -59.70
CA THR A 185 13.67 -36.90 -60.65
C THR A 185 13.76 -36.36 -62.07
N ASN A 186 14.99 -36.11 -62.51
CA ASN A 186 15.31 -35.90 -63.91
C ASN A 186 15.01 -37.18 -64.69
N PHE A 187 14.15 -37.00 -65.69
CA PHE A 187 14.04 -37.82 -66.88
C PHE A 187 15.43 -38.08 -67.49
N LEU A 188 15.78 -39.35 -67.64
CA LEU A 188 16.57 -39.89 -68.75
C LEU A 188 16.00 -41.28 -69.09
#